data_AF-R2TKX0-F1
#
_entry.id   AF-R2TKX0-F1
#
_cell.length_a   1.000
_cell.length_b   1.000
_cell.length_c   1.000
_cell.angle_alpha   90.00
_cell.angle_beta   90.00
_cell.angle_gamma   90.00
#
_symmetry.space_group_name_H-M   'P 1'
#
loop_
_entity.id
_entity.type
_entity.pdbx_description
1 polymer ?
#
loop_
_entity_poly.entity_id
_entity_poly.type
_entity_poly.pdbx_seq_one_letter_code
_entity_poly.pdbx_strand_id
1 'polypeptide(L)'
;MNTLSYILLCMLVRKPCTGYELKQYLTLFWEAHHSQIYTSLAKLLKEGYVSVENDDTHSQKKIYHLTTKGEEIVNIWIQEETKEPSQKDEFLAKMYVASILDKDTVKGLLFERKQHQLKILKQNQEKQKQIEMLNNAEEQKKNFGRFLVIQRRIRICEEELLWCQWAEEQVEQLFTTELDS
;
A
#
# COMPACT_ATOMS: atom_id res chain seq x y z
N MET A 1 17.50 -7.89 10.89
CA MET A 1 16.81 -6.60 10.60
C MET A 1 15.31 -6.88 10.45
N ASN A 2 14.39 -5.93 10.73
CA ASN A 2 12.95 -6.20 10.57
C ASN A 2 12.50 -5.94 9.11
N THR A 3 11.33 -6.46 8.72
CA THR A 3 10.81 -6.31 7.35
C THR A 3 10.65 -4.85 6.93
N LEU A 4 10.20 -3.97 7.84
CA LEU A 4 10.03 -2.55 7.55
C LEU A 4 11.36 -1.89 7.14
N SER A 5 12.46 -2.20 7.82
CA SER A 5 13.79 -1.69 7.45
C SER A 5 14.19 -2.12 6.04
N TYR A 6 13.98 -3.39 5.65
CA TYR A 6 14.25 -3.84 4.28
C TYR A 6 13.40 -3.09 3.26
N ILE A 7 12.10 -2.91 3.54
CA ILE A 7 11.19 -2.17 2.66
C ILE A 7 11.67 -0.72 2.45
N LEU A 8 12.08 -0.04 3.53
CA LEU A 8 12.59 1.33 3.44
C LEU A 8 13.86 1.42 2.59
N LEU A 9 14.79 0.46 2.74
CA LEU A 9 15.98 0.40 1.88
C LEU A 9 15.62 0.16 0.41
N CYS A 10 14.69 -0.78 0.13
CA CYS A 10 14.21 -1.05 -1.24
C CYS A 10 13.61 0.20 -1.90
N MET A 11 12.92 1.06 -1.13
CA MET A 11 12.37 2.32 -1.64
C MET A 11 13.46 3.33 -2.01
N LEU A 12 14.56 3.35 -1.25
CA LEU A 12 15.68 4.27 -1.45
C LEU A 12 16.57 3.89 -2.64
N VAL A 13 16.51 2.63 -3.12
CA VAL A 13 17.20 2.18 -4.35
C VAL A 13 16.84 3.06 -5.55
N ARG A 14 15.59 3.52 -5.63
CA ARG A 14 15.11 4.33 -6.75
C ARG A 14 15.68 5.73 -6.76
N LYS A 15 15.57 6.41 -5.61
CA LYS A 15 16.05 7.78 -5.40
C LYS A 15 16.13 8.10 -3.90
N PRO A 16 16.98 9.07 -3.51
CA PRO A 16 16.92 9.66 -2.19
C PRO A 16 15.52 10.22 -1.88
N CYS A 17 15.06 9.99 -0.66
CA CYS A 17 13.72 10.38 -0.22
C CYS A 17 13.73 10.92 1.21
N THR A 18 12.80 11.82 1.50
CA THR A 18 12.47 12.18 2.88
C THR A 18 11.67 11.06 3.56
N GLY A 19 11.70 11.02 4.90
CA GLY A 19 10.87 10.08 5.67
C GLY A 19 9.36 10.23 5.38
N TYR A 20 8.93 11.44 5.00
CA TYR A 20 7.55 11.71 4.61
C TYR A 20 7.19 11.09 3.25
N GLU A 21 8.05 11.25 2.24
CA GLU A 21 7.87 10.58 0.93
C GLU A 21 7.85 9.05 1.09
N LEU A 22 8.78 8.50 1.91
CA LEU A 22 8.81 7.07 2.21
C LEU A 22 7.48 6.60 2.81
N LYS A 23 6.92 7.34 3.76
CA LYS A 23 5.59 7.04 4.32
C LYS A 23 4.50 7.03 3.24
N GLN A 24 4.49 8.01 2.35
CA GLN A 24 3.49 8.07 1.27
C GLN A 24 3.60 6.88 0.32
N TYR A 25 4.82 6.45 -0.02
CA TYR A 25 5.03 5.28 -0.88
C TYR A 25 4.72 3.97 -0.17
N LEU A 26 5.05 3.87 1.13
CA LEU A 26 4.82 2.67 1.94
C LEU A 26 3.35 2.26 1.96
N THR A 27 2.43 3.23 2.04
CA THR A 27 0.97 2.98 2.03
C THR A 27 0.44 2.27 0.77
N LEU A 28 1.26 2.12 -0.28
CA LEU A 28 0.90 1.33 -1.44
C LEU A 28 0.81 -0.18 -1.13
N PHE A 29 1.53 -0.68 -0.13
CA PHE A 29 1.57 -2.13 0.14
C PHE A 29 1.89 -2.51 1.58
N TRP A 30 2.20 -1.55 2.45
CA TRP A 30 2.54 -1.81 3.84
C TRP A 30 2.02 -0.71 4.76
N GLU A 31 1.47 -1.10 5.91
CA GLU A 31 1.03 -0.17 6.94
C GLU A 31 2.09 -0.06 8.03
N ALA A 32 2.55 1.17 8.30
CA ALA A 32 3.43 1.47 9.41
C ALA A 32 3.14 2.86 9.95
N HIS A 33 3.19 3.04 11.26
CA HIS A 33 3.08 4.35 11.89
C HIS A 33 4.32 5.21 11.61
N HIS A 34 4.17 6.53 11.71
CA HIS A 34 5.30 7.47 11.56
C HIS A 34 6.45 7.11 12.50
N SER A 35 6.15 6.82 13.76
CA SER A 35 7.15 6.41 14.76
C SER A 35 7.97 5.21 14.30
N GLN A 36 7.33 4.15 13.79
CA GLN A 36 8.01 2.95 13.31
C GLN A 36 8.97 3.24 12.14
N ILE A 37 8.57 4.12 11.21
CA ILE A 37 9.41 4.52 10.08
C ILE A 37 10.63 5.29 10.58
N TYR A 38 10.44 6.32 11.40
CA TYR A 38 11.56 7.14 11.88
C TYR A 38 12.50 6.37 12.80
N THR A 39 11.98 5.49 13.67
CA THR A 39 12.80 4.58 14.47
C THR A 39 13.61 3.63 13.60
N SER A 40 13.01 3.09 12.52
CA SER A 40 13.72 2.21 11.58
C SER A 40 14.80 2.96 10.80
N LEU A 41 14.50 4.18 10.31
CA LEU A 41 15.48 5.03 9.63
C LEU A 41 16.64 5.43 10.53
N ALA A 42 16.39 5.78 11.80
CA ALA A 42 17.44 6.09 12.76
C ALA A 42 18.37 4.89 13.00
N LYS A 43 17.80 3.67 13.07
CA LYS A 43 18.58 2.44 13.19
C LYS A 43 19.41 2.16 11.93
N LEU A 44 18.81 2.28 10.75
CA LEU A 44 19.51 2.09 9.47
C LEU A 44 20.68 3.07 9.30
N LEU A 45 20.49 4.33 9.73
CA LEU A 45 21.52 5.36 9.71
C LEU A 45 22.67 5.00 10.66
N LYS A 46 22.36 4.61 11.90
CA LYS A 46 23.36 4.17 12.89
C LYS A 46 24.15 2.95 12.41
N GLU A 47 23.51 2.04 11.68
CA GLU A 47 24.13 0.82 11.14
C GLU A 47 24.85 1.05 9.80
N GLY A 48 24.78 2.25 9.23
CA GLY A 48 25.48 2.64 8.00
C GLY A 48 24.84 2.13 6.71
N TYR A 49 23.58 1.69 6.75
CA TYR A 49 22.83 1.27 5.55
C TYR A 49 22.24 2.45 4.77
N VAL A 50 22.06 3.59 5.44
CA VAL A 50 21.66 4.86 4.83
C VAL A 50 22.57 5.97 5.33
N SER A 51 22.72 7.01 4.52
CA SER A 51 23.28 8.31 4.93
C SER A 51 22.20 9.39 4.85
N VAL A 52 22.46 10.54 5.45
CA VAL A 52 21.60 11.72 5.36
C VAL A 52 22.38 12.81 4.66
N GLU A 53 21.75 13.51 3.73
CA GLU A 53 22.34 14.70 3.11
C GLU A 53 22.60 15.75 4.21
N ASN A 54 23.86 16.14 4.41
CA ASN A 54 24.23 17.16 5.38
C ASN A 54 23.79 18.51 4.84
N ASP A 55 22.69 19.04 5.38
CA ASP A 55 22.27 20.40 5.08
C ASP A 55 22.95 21.31 6.10
N ASP A 56 23.94 22.11 5.66
CA ASP A 56 24.51 23.26 6.40
C ASP A 56 23.45 24.34 6.70
N THR A 57 22.20 24.10 6.33
CA THR A 57 21.05 24.92 6.66
C THR A 57 20.11 24.17 7.60
N HIS A 58 19.47 24.91 8.50
CA HIS A 58 18.48 24.45 9.49
C HIS A 58 17.18 23.88 8.87
N SER A 59 17.31 23.08 7.81
CA SER A 59 16.26 22.33 7.13
C SER A 59 15.82 21.15 8.03
N GLN A 60 14.59 21.20 8.53
CA GLN A 60 14.00 20.13 9.35
C GLN A 60 13.78 18.81 8.57
N LYS A 61 14.07 18.75 7.26
CA LYS A 61 13.76 17.62 6.40
C LYS A 61 15.01 16.82 6.03
N LYS A 62 15.26 15.75 6.78
CA LYS A 62 16.32 14.77 6.45
C LYS A 62 15.98 14.03 5.14
N ILE A 63 16.86 14.15 4.15
CA ILE A 63 16.85 13.36 2.92
C ILE A 63 17.78 12.17 3.14
N TYR A 64 17.24 10.96 3.01
CA TYR A 64 17.98 9.71 3.20
C TYR A 64 18.49 9.20 1.86
N HIS A 65 19.74 8.76 1.84
CA HIS A 65 20.41 8.12 0.71
C HIS A 65 20.74 6.68 1.07
N LEU A 66 20.61 5.77 0.10
CA LEU A 66 21.10 4.41 0.25
C LEU A 66 22.63 4.41 0.17
N THR A 67 23.30 3.65 1.03
CA THR A 67 24.76 3.44 0.93
C THR A 67 25.06 2.16 0.16
N THR A 68 26.31 1.95 -0.25
CA THR A 68 26.75 0.66 -0.84
C THR A 68 26.43 -0.52 0.05
N LYS A 69 26.63 -0.39 1.37
CA LYS A 69 26.23 -1.42 2.36
C LYS A 69 24.71 -1.66 2.36
N GLY A 70 23.92 -0.60 2.16
CA GLY A 70 22.47 -0.67 1.99
C GLY A 70 22.05 -1.41 0.72
N GLU A 71 22.75 -1.19 -0.39
CA GLU A 71 22.50 -1.88 -1.65
C GLU A 71 22.80 -3.37 -1.55
N GLU A 72 23.92 -3.75 -0.94
CA GLU A 72 24.31 -5.15 -0.73
C GLU A 72 23.24 -5.92 0.05
N ILE A 73 22.76 -5.36 1.17
CA ILE A 73 21.76 -6.04 2.00
C ILE A 73 20.38 -6.13 1.31
N VAL A 74 20.03 -5.16 0.45
CA VAL A 74 18.83 -5.23 -0.38
C VAL A 74 18.97 -6.35 -1.40
N ASN A 75 20.11 -6.44 -2.11
CA ASN A 75 20.35 -7.46 -3.13
C ASN A 75 20.27 -8.88 -2.56
N ILE A 76 20.73 -9.09 -1.32
CA ILE A 76 20.57 -10.37 -0.62
C ILE A 76 19.09 -10.63 -0.33
N TRP A 77 18.40 -9.66 0.27
CA TRP A 77 17.03 -9.84 0.73
C TRP A 77 16.01 -10.09 -0.40
N ILE A 78 16.17 -9.46 -1.56
CA ILE A 78 15.25 -9.67 -2.69
C ILE A 78 15.37 -11.07 -3.32
N GLN A 79 16.41 -11.84 -2.97
CA GLN A 79 16.61 -13.22 -3.42
C GLN A 79 16.09 -14.24 -2.39
N GLU A 80 15.73 -13.79 -1.18
CA GLU A 80 15.18 -14.65 -0.15
C GLU A 80 13.73 -15.03 -0.48
N GLU A 81 13.29 -16.19 0.01
CA GLU A 81 11.91 -16.63 -0.13
C GLU A 81 10.96 -15.62 0.54
N THR A 82 9.96 -15.18 -0.22
CA THR A 82 8.95 -14.25 0.28
C THR A 82 7.88 -15.01 1.03
N LYS A 83 7.72 -14.70 2.32
CA LYS A 83 6.65 -15.27 3.15
C LYS A 83 5.27 -14.87 2.63
N GLU A 84 4.30 -15.76 2.83
CA GLU A 84 2.91 -15.45 2.53
C GLU A 84 2.44 -14.19 3.29
N PRO A 85 1.72 -13.28 2.61
CA PRO A 85 1.17 -12.10 3.26
C PRO A 85 0.04 -12.51 4.21
N SER A 86 0.01 -11.94 5.42
CA SER A 86 -1.14 -12.13 6.31
C SER A 86 -2.33 -11.33 5.81
N GLN A 87 -3.46 -11.99 5.53
CA GLN A 87 -4.73 -11.33 5.22
C GLN A 87 -5.61 -11.32 6.47
N LYS A 88 -5.88 -10.13 7.01
CA LYS A 88 -6.80 -9.92 8.13
C LYS A 88 -7.85 -8.90 7.68
N ASP A 89 -9.05 -9.38 7.38
CA ASP A 89 -10.15 -8.55 6.90
C ASP A 89 -11.41 -8.74 7.77
N GLU A 90 -11.66 -7.78 8.65
CA GLU A 90 -12.82 -7.80 9.57
C GLU A 90 -14.16 -7.71 8.83
N PHE A 91 -14.21 -7.02 7.70
CA PHE A 91 -15.43 -6.93 6.89
C PHE A 91 -15.81 -8.31 6.37
N LEU A 92 -14.86 -9.11 5.88
CA LEU A 92 -15.14 -10.47 5.42
C LEU A 92 -15.64 -11.36 6.57
N ALA A 93 -15.12 -11.17 7.79
CA ALA A 93 -15.63 -11.86 8.97
C ALA A 93 -17.09 -11.47 9.29
N LYS A 94 -17.48 -10.21 9.10
CA LYS A 94 -18.87 -9.74 9.25
C LYS A 94 -19.77 -10.27 8.12
N MET A 95 -19.29 -10.24 6.87
CA MET A 95 -20.01 -10.78 5.72
C MET A 95 -20.24 -12.29 5.83
N TYR A 96 -19.34 -13.02 6.50
CA TYR A 96 -19.48 -14.46 6.73
C TYR A 96 -20.77 -14.83 7.47
N VAL A 97 -21.28 -13.93 8.32
CA VAL A 97 -22.53 -14.12 9.07
C VAL A 97 -23.71 -13.37 8.45
N ALA A 98 -23.63 -12.97 7.18
CA ALA A 98 -24.68 -12.17 6.53
C ALA A 98 -26.07 -12.82 6.52
N SER A 99 -26.16 -14.15 6.55
CA SER A 99 -27.43 -14.89 6.56
C SER A 99 -28.28 -14.74 7.83
N ILE A 100 -27.69 -14.24 8.92
CA ILE A 100 -28.41 -13.97 10.18
C ILE A 100 -28.61 -12.47 10.43
N LEU A 101 -28.14 -11.61 9.51
CA LEU A 101 -28.30 -10.16 9.58
C LEU A 101 -29.51 -9.73 8.77
N ASP A 102 -30.11 -8.60 9.14
CA ASP A 102 -31.13 -7.98 8.29
C ASP A 102 -30.51 -7.39 7.02
N LYS A 103 -31.34 -7.25 5.98
CA LYS A 103 -30.96 -6.75 4.67
C LYS A 103 -30.23 -5.40 4.72
N ASP A 104 -30.72 -4.46 5.52
CA ASP A 104 -30.16 -3.11 5.59
C ASP A 104 -28.77 -3.11 6.23
N THR A 105 -28.55 -3.96 7.24
CA THR A 105 -27.23 -4.15 7.83
C THR A 105 -26.22 -4.68 6.81
N VAL A 106 -26.57 -5.71 6.03
CA VAL A 106 -25.66 -6.27 5.00
C VAL A 106 -25.35 -5.23 3.92
N LYS A 107 -26.37 -4.50 3.45
CA LYS A 107 -26.18 -3.41 2.48
C LYS A 107 -25.33 -2.26 3.04
N GLY A 108 -25.47 -1.96 4.33
CA GLY A 108 -24.63 -0.98 5.02
C GLY A 108 -23.15 -1.37 5.00
N LEU A 109 -22.84 -2.63 5.32
CA LEU A 109 -21.47 -3.16 5.26
C LEU A 109 -20.88 -3.05 3.85
N LEU A 110 -21.64 -3.46 2.82
CA LEU A 110 -21.22 -3.39 1.42
C LEU A 110 -21.04 -1.93 0.97
N PHE A 111 -21.91 -1.02 1.40
CA PHE A 111 -21.79 0.40 1.12
C PHE A 111 -20.50 0.99 1.70
N GLU A 112 -20.21 0.73 2.97
CA GLU A 112 -18.97 1.20 3.62
C GLU A 112 -17.72 0.67 2.91
N ARG A 113 -17.71 -0.62 2.54
CA ARG A 113 -16.61 -1.24 1.77
C ARG A 113 -16.43 -0.54 0.42
N LYS A 114 -17.51 -0.30 -0.34
CA LYS A 114 -17.46 0.43 -1.62
C LYS A 114 -16.91 1.85 -1.45
N GLN A 115 -17.38 2.61 -0.47
CA GLN A 115 -16.91 3.98 -0.24
C GLN A 115 -15.40 4.01 0.09
N HIS A 116 -14.96 3.10 0.94
CA HIS A 116 -13.54 2.93 1.23
C HIS A 116 -12.74 2.61 -0.03
N GLN A 117 -13.25 1.69 -0.85
CA GLN A 117 -12.58 1.21 -2.03
C GLN A 117 -12.48 2.26 -3.15
N LEU A 118 -13.54 3.07 -3.34
CA LEU A 118 -13.55 4.22 -4.26
C LEU A 118 -12.52 5.28 -3.86
N LYS A 119 -12.38 5.55 -2.56
CA LYS A 119 -11.37 6.50 -2.06
C LYS A 119 -9.95 6.01 -2.37
N ILE A 120 -9.67 4.72 -2.14
CA ILE A 120 -8.37 4.12 -2.46
C ILE A 120 -8.13 4.13 -3.98
N LEU A 121 -9.13 3.77 -4.78
CA LEU A 121 -9.05 3.75 -6.24
C LEU A 121 -8.65 5.14 -6.78
N LYS A 122 -9.38 6.18 -6.36
CA LYS A 122 -9.09 7.56 -6.77
C LYS A 122 -7.65 7.98 -6.43
N GLN A 123 -7.20 7.72 -5.20
CA GLN A 123 -5.84 8.05 -4.77
C GLN A 123 -4.77 7.32 -5.60
N ASN A 124 -5.00 6.07 -5.97
CA ASN A 124 -4.03 5.31 -6.77
C ASN A 124 -4.05 5.71 -8.24
N GLN A 125 -5.21 6.05 -8.81
CA GLN A 125 -5.31 6.63 -10.16
C GLN A 125 -4.59 7.98 -10.26
N GLU A 126 -4.67 8.84 -9.23
CA GLU A 126 -3.89 10.08 -9.17
C GLU A 126 -2.38 9.80 -9.17
N LYS A 127 -1.92 8.80 -8.40
CA LYS A 127 -0.51 8.37 -8.39
C LYS A 127 -0.07 7.75 -9.73
N GLN A 128 -0.95 7.03 -10.42
CA GLN A 128 -0.71 6.47 -11.74
C GLN A 128 -0.48 7.59 -12.77
N LYS A 129 -1.37 8.58 -12.80
CA LYS A 129 -1.25 9.75 -13.70
C LYS A 129 0.09 10.48 -13.53
N GLN A 130 0.58 10.61 -12.29
CA GLN A 130 1.90 11.21 -12.02
C GLN A 130 3.05 10.42 -12.67
N ILE A 131 2.94 9.09 -12.78
CA ILE A 131 3.95 8.25 -13.44
C ILE A 131 3.80 8.33 -14.96
N GLU A 132 2.57 8.36 -15.48
CA GLU A 132 2.30 8.47 -16.93
C GLU A 132 2.76 9.80 -17.52
N MET A 133 2.76 10.87 -16.71
CA MET A 133 3.30 12.18 -17.10
C MET A 133 4.84 12.25 -17.13
N LEU A 134 5.56 11.17 -16.78
CA LEU A 134 7.01 11.14 -16.87
C LEU A 134 7.44 11.02 -18.35
N ASN A 135 8.12 12.05 -18.85
CA ASN A 135 8.50 12.17 -20.26
C ASN A 135 9.92 11.65 -20.58
N ASN A 136 10.62 11.07 -19.59
CA ASN A 136 11.99 10.55 -19.76
C ASN A 136 12.01 9.03 -19.53
N ALA A 137 12.60 8.28 -20.48
CA ALA A 137 12.78 6.83 -20.42
C ALA A 137 13.53 6.36 -19.16
N GLU A 138 14.52 7.12 -18.69
CA GLU A 138 15.28 6.76 -17.48
C GLU A 138 14.40 6.83 -16.22
N GLU A 139 13.60 7.89 -16.10
CA GLU A 139 12.66 8.06 -14.99
C GLU A 139 11.52 7.03 -15.05
N GLN A 140 11.05 6.69 -16.24
CA GLN A 140 10.09 5.60 -16.43
C GLN A 140 10.66 4.27 -15.95
N LYS A 141 11.89 3.93 -16.33
CA LYS A 141 12.58 2.70 -15.87
C LYS A 141 12.74 2.68 -14.35
N LYS A 142 13.17 3.79 -13.73
CA LYS A 142 13.28 3.95 -12.27
C LYS A 142 11.93 3.77 -11.55
N ASN A 143 10.82 4.15 -12.17
CA ASN A 143 9.48 4.06 -11.57
C ASN A 143 8.72 2.79 -11.96
N PHE A 144 9.29 1.88 -12.76
CA PHE A 144 8.61 0.68 -13.26
C PHE A 144 8.05 -0.21 -12.12
N GLY A 145 8.85 -0.48 -11.08
CA GLY A 145 8.36 -1.25 -9.93
C GLY A 145 7.21 -0.57 -9.20
N ARG A 146 7.28 0.76 -9.02
CA ARG A 146 6.20 1.56 -8.42
C ARG A 146 4.94 1.53 -9.28
N PHE A 147 5.08 1.61 -10.61
CA PHE A 147 3.99 1.46 -11.57
C PHE A 147 3.29 0.11 -11.39
N LEU A 148 4.02 -1.00 -11.37
CA LEU A 148 3.45 -2.35 -11.20
C LEU A 148 2.64 -2.46 -9.90
N VAL A 149 3.18 -1.93 -8.79
CA VAL A 149 2.48 -1.95 -7.49
C VAL A 149 1.19 -1.11 -7.52
N ILE A 150 1.23 0.08 -8.13
CA ILE A 150 0.04 0.93 -8.27
C ILE A 150 -1.01 0.27 -9.16
N GLN A 151 -0.60 -0.33 -10.29
CA GLN A 151 -1.50 -1.05 -11.18
C GLN A 151 -2.19 -2.21 -10.46
N ARG A 152 -1.43 -3.02 -9.71
CA ARG A 152 -2.01 -4.10 -8.91
C ARG A 152 -3.02 -3.57 -7.90
N ARG A 153 -2.71 -2.46 -7.22
CA ARG A 153 -3.62 -1.83 -6.26
C ARG A 153 -4.92 -1.42 -6.94
N ILE A 154 -4.85 -0.72 -8.08
CA ILE A 154 -6.04 -0.29 -8.85
C ILE A 154 -6.90 -1.49 -9.24
N ARG A 155 -6.30 -2.55 -9.79
CA ARG A 155 -7.05 -3.74 -10.20
C ARG A 155 -7.76 -4.44 -9.05
N ILE A 156 -7.10 -4.56 -7.89
CA ILE A 156 -7.74 -5.10 -6.68
C ILE A 156 -8.92 -4.22 -6.27
N CYS A 157 -8.78 -2.89 -6.37
CA CYS A 157 -9.88 -1.98 -6.05
C CYS A 157 -11.08 -2.18 -6.97
N GLU A 158 -10.83 -2.28 -8.27
CA GLU A 158 -11.86 -2.46 -9.30
C GLU A 158 -12.58 -3.79 -9.10
N GLU A 159 -11.82 -4.87 -8.86
CA GLU A 159 -12.38 -6.19 -8.58
C GLU A 159 -13.23 -6.21 -7.31
N GLU A 160 -12.76 -5.61 -6.22
CA GLU A 160 -13.53 -5.52 -4.96
C GLU A 160 -14.85 -4.74 -5.16
N LEU A 161 -14.85 -3.70 -6.00
CA LEU A 161 -16.07 -2.95 -6.33
C LEU A 161 -17.06 -3.78 -7.13
N LEU A 162 -16.57 -4.54 -8.12
CA LEU A 162 -17.39 -5.48 -8.89
C LEU A 162 -17.97 -6.58 -7.99
N TRP A 163 -17.15 -7.13 -7.08
CA TRP A 163 -17.59 -8.10 -6.10
C TRP A 163 -18.66 -7.52 -5.17
N CYS A 164 -18.49 -6.30 -4.68
CA CYS A 164 -19.50 -5.65 -3.83
C CYS A 164 -20.83 -5.47 -4.57
N GLN A 165 -20.79 -5.08 -5.85
CA GLN A 165 -22.00 -4.95 -6.67
C GLN A 165 -22.69 -6.32 -6.82
N TRP A 166 -21.94 -7.35 -7.19
CA TRP A 166 -22.47 -8.71 -7.29
C TRP A 166 -23.06 -9.19 -5.96
N ALA A 167 -22.40 -8.93 -4.83
CA ALA A 167 -22.88 -9.31 -3.50
C ALA A 167 -24.20 -8.60 -3.14
N GLU A 168 -24.36 -7.32 -3.51
CA GLU A 168 -25.63 -6.62 -3.33
C GLU A 168 -26.76 -7.28 -4.14
N GLU A 169 -26.49 -7.70 -5.37
CA GLU A 169 -27.48 -8.41 -6.20
C GLU A 169 -27.91 -9.75 -5.56
N GLN A 170 -26.97 -10.48 -4.95
CA GLN A 170 -27.27 -11.72 -4.22
C GLN A 170 -28.11 -11.46 -2.96
N VAL A 171 -27.81 -10.39 -2.24
CA VAL A 171 -28.59 -9.96 -1.07
C VAL A 171 -30.02 -9.62 -1.48
N GLU A 172 -30.21 -8.85 -2.55
CA GLU A 172 -31.55 -8.53 -3.06
C GLU A 172 -32.35 -9.80 -3.41
N GLN A 173 -31.75 -10.77 -4.10
CA GLN A 173 -32.39 -12.03 -4.47
C GLN A 173 -32.82 -12.88 -3.26
N LEU A 174 -31.96 -12.98 -2.24
CA LEU A 174 -32.26 -13.75 -1.03
C LEU A 174 -33.49 -13.18 -0.30
N PHE A 175 -33.51 -11.86 -0.07
CA PHE A 175 -34.59 -11.21 0.69
C PHE A 175 -35.87 -10.98 -0.11
N THR A 176 -35.85 -11.02 -1.45
CA THR A 176 -37.09 -11.06 -2.24
C THR A 176 -37.76 -12.43 -2.13
N THR A 177 -36.98 -13.51 -2.05
CA THR A 177 -37.52 -14.88 -1.98
C THR A 177 -38.20 -15.17 -0.64
N GLU A 178 -37.78 -14.54 0.46
CA GLU A 178 -38.41 -14.68 1.79
C GLU A 178 -39.78 -13.99 1.92
N LEU A 179 -40.11 -13.04 1.04
CA LEU A 179 -41.42 -12.35 1.05
C LEU A 179 -42.50 -13.14 0.29
N ASP A 180 -42.09 -14.08 -0.56
CA ASP A 180 -42.96 -14.93 -1.39
C ASP A 180 -43.22 -16.33 -0.78
N SER A 181 -42.65 -16.62 0.40
CA SER A 181 -42.76 -17.89 1.15
C SER A 181 -43.51 -17.74 2.47
#